data_AF-A0A3B8KED8-F1
#
_entry.id   AF-A0A3B8KED8-F1
#
_cell.length_a   1.000
_cell.length_b   1.000
_cell.length_c   1.000
_cell.angle_alpha   90.00
_cell.angle_beta   90.00
_cell.angle_gamma   90.00
#
_symmetry.space_group_name_H-M   'P 1'
#
loop_
_entity.id
_entity.type
_entity.pdbx_description
1 polymer ?
#
loop_
_entity_poly.entity_id
_entity_poly.type
_entity_poly.pdbx_seq_one_letter_code
_entity_poly.pdbx_strand_id
1 'polypeptide(L)'
;TLECDKCGAEMQLKTGRFGKYFGCTAEGCKNTRKLLRNGEPAPPKADPIPMPDLRCEKVDDFYLLRDGASGIFLAASQFPRNRETRAPLVREVASVADQLDPKHRYLADAPAEDPQGNPAQIRYSRKTREQYVMTESDGKATGWKAFYRSGEWEVPEKVPPVRKTIRKKTKAAKKKTKTAKKKSAGTPATQP
;
A
#
# COMPACT_ATOMS: atom_id res chain seq x y z
N THR A 1 -17.63 -15.59 -23.22
CA THR A 1 -17.99 -15.87 -21.81
C THR A 1 -16.70 -16.03 -21.03
N LEU A 2 -16.63 -15.56 -19.79
CA LEU A 2 -15.43 -15.62 -18.97
C LEU A 2 -15.61 -16.72 -17.93
N GLU A 3 -14.64 -17.61 -17.76
CA GLU A 3 -14.70 -18.67 -16.76
C GLU A 3 -14.02 -18.23 -15.45
N CYS A 4 -14.60 -18.67 -14.34
CA CYS A 4 -14.09 -18.37 -13.00
C CYS A 4 -12.89 -19.25 -12.67
N ASP A 5 -11.77 -18.64 -12.25
CA ASP A 5 -10.55 -19.36 -11.85
C ASP A 5 -10.72 -20.30 -10.65
N LYS A 6 -11.69 -20.06 -9.78
CA LYS A 6 -11.89 -20.88 -8.57
C LYS A 6 -12.86 -22.05 -8.74
N CYS A 7 -13.81 -21.97 -9.66
CA CYS A 7 -14.88 -22.97 -9.78
C CYS A 7 -15.29 -23.32 -11.22
N GLY A 8 -14.67 -22.72 -12.23
CA GLY A 8 -14.97 -22.97 -13.65
C GLY A 8 -16.31 -22.42 -14.14
N ALA A 9 -17.19 -21.95 -13.27
CA ALA A 9 -18.47 -21.38 -13.67
C ALA A 9 -18.33 -20.05 -14.43
N GLU A 10 -19.39 -19.66 -15.14
CA GLU A 10 -19.42 -18.42 -15.90
C GLU A 10 -19.30 -17.17 -14.98
N MET A 11 -18.61 -16.15 -15.48
CA MET A 11 -18.55 -14.82 -14.88
C MET A 11 -19.28 -13.80 -15.75
N GLN A 12 -20.12 -12.98 -15.11
CA GLN A 12 -20.92 -11.94 -15.78
C GLN A 12 -20.51 -10.54 -15.34
N LEU A 13 -20.68 -9.57 -16.23
CA LEU A 13 -20.35 -8.17 -15.97
C LEU A 13 -21.40 -7.53 -15.05
N LYS A 14 -20.97 -7.14 -13.84
CA LYS A 14 -21.78 -6.46 -12.82
C LYS A 14 -21.23 -5.06 -12.54
N THR A 15 -22.07 -4.18 -12.00
CA THR A 15 -21.67 -2.83 -11.58
C THR A 15 -21.78 -2.72 -10.07
N GLY A 16 -20.73 -2.24 -9.40
CA GLY A 16 -20.72 -2.03 -7.95
C GLY A 16 -20.07 -0.71 -7.55
N ARG A 17 -19.91 -0.47 -6.25
CA ARG A 17 -19.37 0.80 -5.69
C ARG A 17 -17.98 1.18 -6.19
N PHE A 18 -17.19 0.19 -6.61
CA PHE A 18 -15.82 0.38 -7.10
C PHE A 18 -15.71 0.38 -8.64
N GLY A 19 -16.85 0.43 -9.34
CA GLY A 19 -16.94 0.35 -10.80
C GLY A 19 -17.46 -1.00 -11.31
N LYS A 20 -17.30 -1.22 -12.62
CA LYS A 20 -17.68 -2.47 -13.29
C LYS A 20 -16.68 -3.59 -12.98
N TYR A 21 -17.17 -4.81 -12.79
CA TYR A 21 -16.37 -6.00 -12.49
C TYR A 21 -17.07 -7.26 -13.02
N PHE A 22 -16.32 -8.32 -13.28
CA PHE A 22 -16.87 -9.64 -13.56
C PHE A 22 -17.11 -10.37 -12.24
N GLY A 23 -18.34 -10.82 -11.99
CA GLY A 23 -18.70 -11.63 -10.83
C GLY A 23 -19.10 -13.03 -11.25
N CYS A 24 -18.62 -14.04 -10.51
CA CYS A 24 -19.03 -15.42 -10.71
C CYS A 24 -20.55 -15.59 -10.55
N THR A 25 -21.15 -16.46 -11.36
CA THR A 25 -22.59 -16.78 -11.30
C THR A 25 -22.91 -17.95 -10.37
N ALA A 26 -21.94 -18.82 -10.07
CA ALA A 26 -22.13 -19.95 -9.16
C ALA A 26 -22.52 -19.51 -7.74
N GLU A 27 -23.53 -20.17 -7.17
CA GLU A 27 -23.96 -19.97 -5.80
C GLU A 27 -22.84 -20.37 -4.82
N GLY A 28 -22.51 -19.47 -3.89
CA GLY A 28 -21.41 -19.67 -2.93
C GLY A 28 -20.03 -19.17 -3.40
N CYS A 29 -19.80 -18.94 -4.70
CA CYS A 29 -18.52 -18.41 -5.18
C CYS A 29 -18.49 -16.88 -5.14
N LYS A 30 -17.77 -16.31 -4.17
CA LYS A 30 -17.58 -14.84 -4.02
C LYS A 30 -16.45 -14.28 -4.91
N ASN A 31 -15.97 -15.05 -5.89
CA ASN A 31 -14.85 -14.63 -6.72
C ASN A 31 -15.26 -13.51 -7.69
N THR A 32 -14.39 -12.52 -7.83
CA THR A 32 -14.63 -11.35 -8.70
C THR A 32 -13.35 -10.96 -9.42
N ARG A 33 -13.47 -10.60 -10.69
CA ARG A 33 -12.38 -10.07 -11.51
C ARG A 33 -12.63 -8.63 -11.90
N LYS A 34 -11.60 -7.81 -11.80
CA LYS A 34 -11.69 -6.39 -12.13
C LYS A 34 -11.74 -6.22 -13.65
N LEU A 35 -12.61 -5.35 -14.16
CA LEU A 35 -12.58 -4.91 -15.55
C LEU A 35 -11.43 -3.90 -15.72
N LEU A 36 -10.51 -4.18 -16.65
CA LEU A 36 -9.45 -3.25 -17.02
C LEU A 36 -10.00 -2.13 -17.92
N ARG A 37 -9.23 -1.04 -18.08
CA ARG A 37 -9.67 0.11 -18.87
C ARG A 37 -9.79 -0.19 -20.38
N ASN A 38 -9.11 -1.23 -20.84
CA ASN A 38 -9.20 -1.76 -22.22
C ASN A 38 -10.41 -2.68 -22.44
N GLY A 39 -11.21 -2.98 -21.40
CA GLY A 39 -12.37 -3.86 -21.50
C GLY A 39 -12.09 -5.34 -21.23
N GLU A 40 -10.84 -5.73 -21.00
CA GLU A 40 -10.47 -7.11 -20.69
C GLU A 40 -10.56 -7.40 -19.18
N PRO A 41 -10.81 -8.66 -18.78
CA PRO A 41 -10.71 -9.06 -17.39
C PRO A 41 -9.26 -9.00 -16.92
N ALA A 42 -9.05 -8.50 -15.70
CA ALA A 42 -7.73 -8.57 -15.08
C ALA A 42 -7.26 -10.03 -14.95
N PRO A 43 -5.94 -10.28 -15.04
CA PRO A 43 -5.36 -11.58 -14.73
C PRO A 43 -5.84 -12.10 -13.36
N PRO A 44 -5.88 -13.44 -13.17
CA PRO A 44 -6.17 -14.00 -11.86
C PRO A 44 -5.24 -13.38 -10.82
N LYS A 45 -5.80 -12.97 -9.69
CA LYS A 45 -4.99 -12.48 -8.57
C LYS A 45 -4.38 -13.68 -7.86
N ALA A 46 -3.11 -13.58 -7.49
CA ALA A 46 -2.51 -14.51 -6.56
C ALA A 46 -3.26 -14.46 -5.21
N ASP A 47 -3.43 -15.61 -4.58
CA ASP A 47 -4.01 -15.66 -3.25
C ASP A 47 -3.06 -14.98 -2.23
N PRO A 48 -3.58 -14.24 -1.24
CA PRO A 48 -2.75 -13.62 -0.20
C PRO A 48 -1.93 -14.64 0.60
N ILE A 49 -0.68 -14.31 0.90
CA ILE A 49 0.20 -15.15 1.70
C ILE A 49 0.13 -14.69 3.17
N PRO A 50 -0.32 -15.52 4.12
CA PRO A 50 -0.37 -15.15 5.53
C PRO A 50 1.03 -15.15 6.14
N MET A 51 1.37 -14.09 6.89
CA MET A 51 2.62 -13.99 7.66
C MET A 51 2.32 -13.80 9.15
N PRO A 52 1.91 -14.87 9.86
CA PRO A 52 1.48 -14.79 11.26
C PRO A 52 2.57 -14.31 12.22
N ASP A 53 3.84 -14.48 11.85
CA ASP A 53 4.99 -14.03 12.64
C ASP A 53 5.18 -12.51 12.59
N LEU A 54 4.61 -11.84 11.59
CA LEU A 54 4.71 -10.39 11.43
C LEU A 54 3.48 -9.69 11.98
N ARG A 55 3.59 -9.20 13.21
CA ARG A 55 2.54 -8.41 13.88
C ARG A 55 2.42 -7.01 13.29
N CYS A 56 1.19 -6.49 13.26
CA CYS A 56 0.93 -5.10 12.92
C CYS A 56 1.45 -4.15 14.02
N GLU A 57 1.78 -2.92 13.63
CA GLU A 57 2.34 -1.90 14.52
C GLU A 57 1.26 -1.22 15.38
N LYS A 58 0.06 -0.99 14.83
CA LYS A 58 -0.98 -0.17 15.48
C LYS A 58 -2.17 -0.97 16.00
N VAL A 59 -2.32 -2.21 15.55
CA VAL A 59 -3.47 -3.06 15.86
C VAL A 59 -2.99 -4.46 16.25
N ASP A 60 -3.75 -5.13 17.10
CA ASP A 60 -3.51 -6.55 17.41
C ASP A 60 -4.01 -7.42 16.24
N ASP A 61 -3.14 -7.58 15.26
CA ASP A 61 -3.36 -8.33 14.03
C ASP A 61 -1.99 -8.78 13.47
N PHE A 62 -2.01 -9.60 12.42
CA PHE A 62 -0.83 -9.98 11.66
C PHE A 62 -0.95 -9.54 10.19
N TYR A 63 0.20 -9.47 9.52
CA TYR A 63 0.27 -9.06 8.12
C TYR A 63 0.01 -10.21 7.14
N LEU A 64 -0.69 -9.88 6.06
CA LEU A 64 -0.79 -10.69 4.83
C LEU A 64 0.01 -9.99 3.74
N LEU A 65 0.82 -10.76 3.02
CA LEU A 65 1.45 -10.30 1.79
C LEU A 65 0.45 -10.43 0.64
N ARG A 66 0.15 -9.30 -0.01
CA ARG A 66 -0.85 -9.19 -1.07
C ARG A 66 -0.21 -8.66 -2.33
N ASP A 67 -0.69 -9.17 -3.46
CA ASP A 67 -0.35 -8.65 -4.77
C ASP A 67 -1.36 -7.59 -5.23
N GLY A 68 -0.87 -6.43 -5.64
CA GLY A 68 -1.67 -5.29 -6.06
C GLY A 68 -1.16 -4.64 -7.35
N ALA A 69 -1.88 -3.63 -7.82
CA ALA A 69 -1.51 -2.91 -9.05
C ALA A 69 -0.19 -2.12 -8.96
N SER A 70 0.39 -2.00 -7.77
CA SER A 70 1.67 -1.33 -7.50
C SER A 70 2.67 -2.32 -6.89
N GLY A 71 2.58 -3.60 -7.26
CA GLY A 71 3.44 -4.65 -6.71
C GLY A 71 2.92 -5.22 -5.38
N ILE A 72 3.80 -5.94 -4.70
CA ILE A 72 3.49 -6.62 -3.44
C ILE A 72 3.54 -5.65 -2.26
N PHE A 73 2.65 -5.86 -1.28
CA PHE A 73 2.57 -5.05 -0.08
C PHE A 73 2.03 -5.86 1.10
N LEU A 74 2.33 -5.42 2.32
CA LEU A 74 1.76 -5.99 3.54
C LEU A 74 0.50 -5.25 3.93
N ALA A 75 -0.52 -6.00 4.31
CA ALA A 75 -1.78 -5.47 4.83
C ALA A 75 -2.26 -6.29 6.03
N ALA A 76 -2.91 -5.64 6.99
CA ALA A 76 -3.53 -6.34 8.12
C ALA A 76 -4.54 -7.42 7.66
N SER A 77 -4.58 -8.55 8.37
CA SER A 77 -5.44 -9.69 8.02
C SER A 77 -6.93 -9.33 8.04
N GLN A 78 -7.35 -8.50 9.00
CA GLN A 78 -8.76 -8.16 9.21
C GLN A 78 -9.23 -6.95 8.39
N PHE A 79 -8.65 -6.71 7.21
CA PHE A 79 -9.20 -5.72 6.27
C PHE A 79 -10.66 -6.06 5.93
N PRO A 80 -11.63 -5.10 5.92
CA PRO A 80 -11.47 -3.64 5.93
C PRO A 80 -11.53 -2.97 7.32
N ARG A 81 -11.62 -3.75 8.40
CA ARG A 81 -11.66 -3.24 9.78
C ARG A 81 -10.31 -2.63 10.15
N ASN A 82 -9.24 -3.37 9.91
CA ASN A 82 -7.86 -2.90 10.09
C ASN A 82 -7.31 -2.44 8.73
N ARG A 83 -6.92 -1.16 8.63
CA ARG A 83 -6.44 -0.53 7.38
C ARG A 83 -4.94 -0.24 7.41
N GLU A 84 -4.20 -1.01 8.20
CA GLU A 84 -2.76 -0.90 8.25
C GLU A 84 -2.13 -1.57 7.04
N THR A 85 -1.23 -0.85 6.38
CA THR A 85 -0.48 -1.34 5.23
C THR A 85 0.94 -0.79 5.26
N ARG A 86 1.93 -1.60 4.90
CA ARG A 86 3.33 -1.17 4.77
C ARG A 86 4.04 -1.87 3.62
N ALA A 87 5.21 -1.35 3.27
CA ALA A 87 6.13 -2.03 2.37
C ALA A 87 6.75 -3.24 3.09
N PRO A 88 6.84 -4.41 2.42
CA PRO A 88 7.55 -5.54 2.98
C PRO A 88 9.06 -5.29 2.92
N LEU A 89 9.78 -5.81 3.89
CA LEU A 89 11.23 -5.91 3.84
C LEU A 89 11.62 -7.07 2.92
N VAL A 90 12.79 -6.96 2.29
CA VAL A 90 13.32 -8.03 1.44
C VAL A 90 13.47 -9.33 2.21
N ARG A 91 14.02 -9.28 3.43
CA ARG A 91 14.15 -10.45 4.33
C ARG A 91 12.81 -11.13 4.66
N GLU A 92 11.72 -10.36 4.73
CA GLU A 92 10.38 -10.87 5.01
C GLU A 92 9.77 -11.54 3.77
N VAL A 93 10.11 -11.05 2.58
CA VAL A 93 9.68 -11.67 1.31
C VAL A 93 10.50 -12.93 1.03
N ALA A 94 11.78 -12.92 1.38
CA ALA A 94 12.67 -14.08 1.24
C ALA A 94 12.20 -15.27 2.08
N SER A 95 11.65 -15.06 3.28
CA SER A 95 11.13 -16.16 4.11
C SER A 95 9.91 -16.88 3.51
N VAL A 96 9.19 -16.23 2.60
CA VAL A 96 8.02 -16.79 1.90
C VAL A 96 8.26 -16.94 0.40
N ALA A 97 9.52 -16.98 -0.04
CA ALA A 97 9.90 -16.98 -1.46
C ALA A 97 9.21 -18.09 -2.27
N ASP A 98 8.98 -19.25 -1.67
CA ASP A 98 8.33 -20.42 -2.30
C ASP A 98 6.83 -20.29 -2.49
N GLN A 99 6.19 -19.38 -1.77
CA GLN A 99 4.76 -19.10 -1.91
C GLN A 99 4.50 -17.92 -2.86
N LEU A 100 5.54 -17.19 -3.27
CA LEU A 100 5.40 -16.05 -4.18
C LEU A 100 4.95 -16.50 -5.56
N ASP A 101 4.11 -15.66 -6.18
CA ASP A 101 3.83 -15.74 -7.61
C ASP A 101 5.16 -15.69 -8.38
N PRO A 102 5.36 -16.54 -9.41
CA PRO A 102 6.60 -16.56 -10.20
C PRO A 102 7.04 -15.18 -10.69
N LYS A 103 6.10 -14.28 -10.97
CA LYS A 103 6.41 -12.92 -11.43
C LYS A 103 7.10 -12.05 -10.38
N HIS A 104 7.01 -12.40 -9.10
CA HIS A 104 7.54 -11.63 -7.97
C HIS A 104 8.74 -12.32 -7.29
N ARG A 105 9.13 -13.52 -7.75
CA ARG A 105 10.19 -14.31 -7.11
C ARG A 105 11.54 -13.58 -7.06
N TYR A 106 11.85 -12.77 -8.09
CA TYR A 106 13.06 -11.93 -8.14
C TYR A 106 13.21 -10.96 -6.95
N LEU A 107 12.12 -10.63 -6.25
CA LEU A 107 12.14 -9.74 -5.08
C LEU A 107 12.73 -10.41 -3.84
N ALA A 108 12.67 -11.75 -3.75
CA ALA A 108 13.29 -12.50 -2.67
C ALA A 108 14.83 -12.49 -2.79
N ASP A 109 15.35 -12.39 -4.02
CA ASP A 109 16.78 -12.37 -4.32
C ASP A 109 17.39 -10.95 -4.25
N ALA A 110 16.58 -9.94 -3.87
CA ALA A 110 17.05 -8.57 -3.76
C ALA A 110 18.09 -8.43 -2.63
N PRO A 111 18.96 -7.41 -2.68
CA PRO A 111 19.84 -7.14 -1.54
C PRO A 111 19.01 -6.81 -0.30
N ALA A 112 19.18 -7.60 0.76
CA ALA A 112 18.37 -7.49 1.97
C ALA A 112 18.74 -6.27 2.83
N GLU A 113 19.96 -5.77 2.69
CA GLU A 113 20.51 -4.65 3.45
C GLU A 113 21.40 -3.78 2.55
N ASP A 114 21.60 -2.52 2.93
CA ASP A 114 22.61 -1.65 2.31
C ASP A 114 24.01 -1.87 2.92
N PRO A 115 25.08 -1.25 2.38
CA PRO A 115 26.44 -1.37 2.96
C PRO A 115 26.59 -0.88 4.41
N GLN A 116 25.58 -0.21 4.96
CA GLN A 116 25.54 0.28 6.33
C GLN A 116 24.71 -0.63 7.25
N GLY A 117 24.18 -1.75 6.73
CA GLY A 117 23.37 -2.72 7.47
C GLY A 117 21.92 -2.28 7.66
N ASN A 118 21.44 -1.25 6.95
CA ASN A 118 20.03 -0.87 7.06
C ASN A 118 19.16 -1.85 6.25
N PRO A 119 18.01 -2.29 6.77
CA PRO A 119 17.15 -3.23 6.08
C PRO A 119 16.49 -2.61 4.85
N ALA A 120 16.55 -3.33 3.73
CA ALA A 120 15.96 -2.93 2.48
C ALA A 120 14.46 -3.26 2.45
N GLN A 121 13.66 -2.29 2.02
CA GLN A 121 12.22 -2.43 1.79
C GLN A 121 11.90 -2.37 0.30
N ILE A 122 10.92 -3.15 -0.12
CA ILE A 122 10.45 -3.22 -1.51
C ILE A 122 9.45 -2.08 -1.74
N ARG A 123 9.68 -1.32 -2.81
CA ARG A 123 8.87 -0.16 -3.19
C ARG A 123 8.52 -0.23 -4.66
N TYR A 124 7.51 0.53 -5.04
CA TYR A 124 7.07 0.63 -6.43
C TYR A 124 7.19 2.07 -6.92
N SER A 125 7.87 2.25 -8.05
CA SER A 125 7.99 3.54 -8.72
C SER A 125 6.83 3.71 -9.69
N ARG A 126 5.93 4.66 -9.44
CA ARG A 126 4.84 4.96 -10.40
C ARG A 126 5.33 5.59 -11.70
N LYS A 127 6.51 6.21 -11.68
CA LYS A 127 7.11 6.88 -12.85
C LYS A 127 7.63 5.85 -13.85
N THR A 128 8.37 4.87 -13.35
CA THR A 128 8.98 3.81 -14.17
C THR A 128 8.14 2.54 -14.20
N ARG A 129 7.09 2.46 -13.37
CA ARG A 129 6.18 1.31 -13.23
C ARG A 129 6.88 0.00 -12.89
N GLU A 130 7.93 0.10 -12.07
CA GLU A 130 8.76 -1.03 -11.66
C GLU A 130 8.89 -1.10 -10.13
N GLN A 131 9.20 -2.31 -9.62
CA GLN A 131 9.56 -2.50 -8.22
C GLN A 131 11.08 -2.29 -8.06
N TYR A 132 11.47 -1.66 -6.97
CA TYR A 132 12.84 -1.38 -6.60
C TYR A 132 12.98 -1.52 -5.08
N VAL A 133 14.19 -1.75 -4.60
CA VAL A 133 14.47 -1.77 -3.16
C VAL A 133 15.14 -0.48 -2.74
N MET A 134 14.88 -0.05 -1.51
CA MET A 134 15.53 1.10 -0.90
C MET A 134 15.65 0.90 0.60
N THR A 135 16.59 1.58 1.24
CA THR A 135 16.70 1.57 2.71
C THR A 135 16.17 2.88 3.30
N GLU A 136 15.65 2.77 4.53
CA GLU A 136 15.25 3.91 5.35
C GLU A 136 15.92 3.77 6.73
N SER A 137 16.35 4.90 7.30
CA SER A 137 16.86 5.00 8.68
C SER A 137 16.03 6.07 9.40
N ASP A 138 15.50 5.75 10.57
CA ASP A 138 14.66 6.65 11.38
C ASP A 138 13.50 7.30 10.58
N GLY A 139 12.86 6.51 9.72
CA GLY A 139 11.76 6.95 8.86
C GLY A 139 12.16 7.91 7.73
N LYS A 140 13.46 8.02 7.42
CA LYS A 140 13.99 8.82 6.32
C LYS A 140 14.74 7.93 5.33
N ALA A 141 14.52 8.16 4.04
CA ALA A 141 15.29 7.49 3.00
C ALA A 141 16.80 7.78 3.15
N THR A 142 17.62 6.74 3.18
CA THR A 142 19.10 6.82 3.21
C THR A 142 19.65 7.36 1.88
N GLY A 143 18.90 7.15 0.80
CA GLY A 143 19.30 7.45 -0.57
C GLY A 143 19.76 6.20 -1.34
N TRP A 144 20.08 5.11 -0.64
CA TRP A 144 20.42 3.85 -1.27
C TRP A 144 19.18 3.23 -1.92
N LYS A 145 19.37 2.71 -3.14
CA LYS A 145 18.35 2.01 -3.92
C LYS A 145 19.03 0.92 -4.74
N ALA A 146 18.31 -0.15 -5.04
CA ALA A 146 18.69 -1.10 -6.07
C ALA A 146 17.50 -1.39 -6.99
N PHE A 147 17.80 -1.66 -8.26
CA PHE A 147 16.81 -1.91 -9.31
C PHE A 147 17.10 -3.25 -9.96
N TYR A 148 16.05 -3.98 -10.34
CA TYR A 148 16.20 -5.25 -11.04
C TYR A 148 16.22 -5.01 -12.56
N ARG A 149 17.32 -5.35 -13.21
CA ARG A 149 17.57 -5.12 -14.64
C ARG A 149 18.25 -6.33 -15.25
N SER A 150 17.79 -6.76 -16.42
CA SER A 150 18.41 -7.83 -17.19
C SER A 150 18.65 -9.14 -16.42
N GLY A 151 17.85 -9.43 -15.38
CA GLY A 151 17.99 -10.63 -14.56
C GLY A 151 18.81 -10.44 -13.28
N GLU A 152 19.35 -9.24 -13.02
CA GLU A 152 20.24 -8.98 -11.90
C GLU A 152 19.83 -7.72 -11.13
N TRP A 153 20.25 -7.64 -9.86
CA TRP A 153 20.04 -6.47 -9.00
C TRP A 153 21.21 -5.50 -9.11
N GLU A 154 20.94 -4.30 -9.65
CA GLU A 154 21.92 -3.23 -9.82
C GLU A 154 21.73 -2.13 -8.77
N VAL A 155 22.81 -1.77 -8.08
CA VAL A 155 22.87 -0.56 -7.24
C VAL A 155 23.47 0.57 -8.08
N PRO A 156 22.71 1.61 -8.46
CA PRO A 156 23.26 2.71 -9.23
C PRO A 156 24.27 3.50 -8.36
N GLU A 157 25.50 3.63 -8.85
CA GLU A 157 26.59 4.36 -8.16
C GLU A 157 26.29 5.85 -7.93
N LYS A 158 25.37 6.43 -8.71
CA LYS A 158 24.97 7.83 -8.58
C LYS A 158 23.66 7.93 -7.79
N VAL A 159 23.79 8.01 -6.47
CA VAL A 159 22.72 8.51 -5.60
C VAL A 159 22.54 10.01 -5.91
N PRO A 160 21.44 10.47 -6.54
CA PRO A 160 21.22 11.91 -6.67
C PRO A 160 21.10 12.50 -5.26
N PRO A 161 21.82 13.59 -4.95
CA PRO A 161 21.85 14.13 -3.59
C PRO A 161 20.43 14.46 -3.14
N VAL A 162 20.09 14.03 -1.92
CA VAL A 162 18.83 14.36 -1.26
C VAL A 162 18.71 15.88 -1.20
N ARG A 163 17.98 16.48 -2.16
CA ARG A 163 17.64 17.90 -2.10
C ARG A 163 16.73 18.08 -0.89
N LYS A 164 17.30 18.53 0.23
CA LYS A 164 16.54 19.07 1.37
C LYS A 164 15.71 20.24 0.83
N THR A 165 14.43 20.01 0.53
CA THR A 165 13.49 21.08 0.28
C THR A 165 13.35 21.87 1.58
N ILE A 166 14.09 22.97 1.68
CA ILE A 166 13.86 24.00 2.70
C ILE A 166 12.43 24.49 2.46
N ARG A 167 11.49 24.03 3.29
CA ARG A 167 10.16 24.64 3.40
C ARG A 167 10.38 26.10 3.78
N LYS A 168 10.27 27.01 2.80
CA LYS A 168 10.14 28.44 3.05
C LYS A 168 8.91 28.61 3.93
N LYS A 169 9.12 28.93 5.21
CA LYS A 169 8.04 29.33 6.13
C LYS A 169 7.35 30.56 5.52
N THR A 170 6.19 30.37 4.92
CA THR A 170 5.28 31.47 4.61
C THR A 170 4.82 32.08 5.94
N LYS A 171 5.18 33.35 6.16
CA LYS A 171 4.76 34.13 7.33
C LYS A 171 3.23 34.15 7.39
N ALA A 172 2.68 33.65 8.49
CA ALA A 172 1.26 33.75 8.81
C ALA A 172 0.84 35.22 8.92
N ALA A 173 -0.08 35.65 8.05
CA ALA A 173 -0.76 36.93 8.17
C ALA A 173 -1.77 36.84 9.34
N LYS A 174 -1.50 37.63 10.39
CA LYS A 174 -2.38 37.85 11.55
C LYS A 174 -3.76 38.35 11.09
N LYS A 175 -4.81 37.55 11.27
CA LYS A 175 -6.20 38.05 11.28
C LYS A 175 -6.53 38.51 12.69
N LYS A 176 -6.60 39.83 12.90
CA LYS A 176 -6.97 40.46 14.17
C LYS A 176 -8.46 40.24 14.45
N THR A 177 -8.77 39.57 15.55
CA THR A 177 -10.06 39.58 16.23
C THR A 177 -10.25 40.93 16.91
N LYS A 178 -11.38 41.62 16.66
CA LYS A 178 -11.87 42.72 17.50
C LYS A 178 -13.18 42.29 18.17
N THR A 179 -13.09 42.22 19.48
CA THR A 179 -14.10 41.94 20.49
C THR A 179 -15.12 43.08 20.57
N ALA A 180 -16.42 42.76 20.53
CA ALA A 180 -17.49 43.67 20.95
C ALA A 180 -17.91 43.32 22.39
N LYS A 181 -18.16 44.37 23.17
CA LYS A 181 -18.10 44.44 24.63
C LYS A 181 -19.48 44.20 25.25
N LYS A 182 -19.49 43.42 26.32
CA LYS A 182 -20.58 43.14 27.28
C LYS A 182 -21.18 44.43 27.88
N LYS A 183 -22.50 44.47 28.10
CA LYS A 183 -23.16 45.14 29.25
C LYS A 183 -24.44 44.39 29.64
N SER A 184 -24.75 44.47 30.93
CA SER A 184 -25.48 43.55 31.79
C SER A 184 -26.77 44.15 32.38
N ALA A 185 -27.48 43.32 33.18
CA ALA A 185 -28.59 43.61 34.11
C ALA A 185 -30.00 43.49 33.48
N GLY A 186 -31.00 42.82 34.06
CA GLY A 186 -31.16 42.12 35.34
C GLY A 186 -32.56 41.45 35.39
N THR A 187 -32.73 40.48 36.28
CA THR A 187 -33.99 39.75 36.61
C THR A 187 -35.06 40.70 37.20
N PRO A 188 -36.37 40.36 37.28
CA PRO A 188 -36.88 39.34 38.22
C PRO A 188 -38.02 38.44 37.68
N ALA A 189 -38.31 37.43 38.50
CA ALA A 189 -39.38 36.43 38.46
C ALA A 189 -40.79 36.92 38.05
N THR A 190 -41.64 35.98 37.63
CA THR A 190 -42.91 35.59 38.32
C THR A 190 -43.70 34.61 37.43
N GLN A 191 -44.00 33.41 37.96
CA GLN A 191 -45.08 32.51 37.50
C GLN A 191 -46.37 32.90 38.27
N PRO A 192 -47.58 32.44 37.88
CA PRO A 192 -47.96 31.02 37.88
C PRO A 192 -48.20 30.43 36.49
#